data_AF-A0AAU4A6G6-F1
#
_entry.id   AF-A0AAU4A6G6-F1
#
_cell.length_a   1.000
_cell.length_b   1.000
_cell.length_c   1.000
_cell.angle_alpha   90.00
_cell.angle_beta   90.00
_cell.angle_gamma   90.00
#
_symmetry.space_group_name_H-M   'P 1'
#
loop_
_entity.id
_entity.type
_entity.pdbx_description
1 polymer ?
#
loop_
_entity_poly.entity_id
_entity_poly.type
_entity_poly.pdbx_seq_one_letter_code
_entity_poly.pdbx_strand_id
1 'polypeptide(L)'
;MRVTVFEDGAERPEAGRRVESAREDYVTDSDGRPVLGPGGQQWQRIGVDPWPGSTAAYTRMLAGLAQEYGITWDPEGEGDELLASALLLPVLADVPPARLPVSHVRDFDLGGLVDRTPPERLRSAAAAQLARLASETGIDTYPEIVRALERIRRDEPVDLPADEALDLRMRTLSAEARAARGLLDAARNHDDPAPVTTADLSAWAVRDSAAGALREFLLLPLPAALETILSRRLSVRWRDDLAADLAG
;
A
#
# COMPACT_ATOMS: atom_id res chain seq x y z
N MET A 1 -10.76 17.88 -18.87
CA MET A 1 -10.06 18.94 -18.12
C MET A 1 -9.28 19.81 -19.11
N ARG A 2 -9.23 21.15 -18.96
CA ARG A 2 -8.45 22.03 -19.85
C ARG A 2 -7.12 22.31 -19.16
N VAL A 3 -6.01 21.97 -19.82
CA VAL A 3 -4.67 22.19 -19.26
C VAL A 3 -4.07 23.39 -19.94
N THR A 4 -3.61 24.34 -19.13
CA THR A 4 -2.87 25.53 -19.56
C THR A 4 -1.39 25.20 -19.53
N VAL A 5 -0.69 25.46 -20.63
CA VAL A 5 0.73 25.12 -20.78
C VAL A 5 1.56 26.38 -20.57
N PHE A 6 2.58 26.28 -19.72
CA PHE A 6 3.55 27.33 -19.46
C PHE A 6 4.91 26.93 -20.02
N GLU A 7 5.54 27.85 -20.75
CA GLU A 7 6.88 27.69 -21.31
C GLU A 7 7.70 28.91 -20.89
N ASP A 8 8.88 28.68 -20.29
CA ASP A 8 9.75 29.72 -19.72
C ASP A 8 9.04 30.75 -18.82
N GLY A 9 8.06 30.28 -18.05
CA GLY A 9 7.32 31.11 -17.08
C GLY A 9 6.20 31.97 -17.67
N ALA A 10 5.89 31.85 -18.98
CA ALA A 10 4.77 32.53 -19.62
C ALA A 10 3.68 31.53 -20.06
N GLU A 11 2.41 31.89 -19.87
CA GLU A 11 1.27 31.10 -20.31
C GLU A 11 1.17 31.13 -21.85
N ARG A 12 1.09 29.95 -22.48
CA ARG A 12 0.80 29.82 -23.91
C ARG A 12 -0.64 29.32 -24.14
N PRO A 13 -1.61 30.24 -24.30
CA PRO A 13 -3.02 29.86 -24.42
C PRO A 13 -3.32 29.06 -25.69
N GLU A 14 -2.52 29.22 -26.77
CA GLU A 14 -2.65 28.40 -27.99
C GLU A 14 -2.25 26.91 -27.81
N ALA A 15 -1.46 26.58 -26.80
CA ALA A 15 -1.07 25.19 -26.49
C ALA A 15 -2.05 24.50 -25.51
N GLY A 16 -3.07 25.22 -25.05
CA GLY A 16 -4.04 24.68 -24.10
C GLY A 16 -5.00 23.68 -24.75
N ARG A 17 -4.88 22.40 -24.41
CA ARG A 17 -5.76 21.34 -24.92
C ARG A 17 -6.65 20.72 -23.83
N ARG A 18 -7.78 20.16 -24.27
CA ARG A 18 -8.70 19.40 -23.44
C ARG A 18 -8.24 17.94 -23.41
N VAL A 19 -7.89 17.44 -22.24
CA VAL A 19 -7.54 16.03 -22.02
C VAL A 19 -8.62 15.33 -21.20
N GLU A 20 -8.83 14.05 -21.52
CA GLU A 20 -9.91 13.23 -20.97
C GLU A 20 -9.52 12.47 -19.69
N SER A 21 -8.22 12.32 -19.39
CA SER A 21 -7.74 11.64 -18.18
C SER A 21 -6.34 12.11 -17.76
N ALA A 22 -6.04 12.13 -16.46
CA ALA A 22 -4.75 12.56 -15.89
C ALA A 22 -3.72 11.42 -15.76
N ARG A 23 -3.93 10.28 -16.42
CA ARG A 23 -3.17 9.03 -16.22
C ARG A 23 -2.07 8.73 -17.25
N GLU A 24 -1.75 9.63 -18.17
CA GLU A 24 -0.79 9.32 -19.26
C GLU A 24 0.25 10.43 -19.44
N ASP A 25 1.29 10.44 -18.61
CA ASP A 25 2.48 11.30 -18.81
C ASP A 25 3.56 10.54 -19.60
N TYR A 26 3.24 10.22 -20.86
CA TYR A 26 4.23 9.88 -21.86
C TYR A 26 4.63 11.16 -22.60
N VAL A 27 5.94 11.36 -22.83
CA VAL A 27 6.40 12.48 -23.66
C VAL A 27 5.91 12.22 -25.08
N THR A 28 5.08 13.13 -25.61
CA THR A 28 4.58 13.07 -26.99
C THR A 28 5.09 14.28 -27.77
N ASP A 29 5.36 14.08 -29.07
CA ASP A 29 5.77 15.16 -29.96
C ASP A 29 4.58 16.04 -30.36
N SER A 30 4.84 17.07 -31.17
CA SER A 30 3.83 18.01 -31.65
C SER A 30 2.69 17.34 -32.44
N ASP A 31 2.91 16.15 -32.98
CA ASP A 31 1.92 15.37 -33.74
C ASP A 31 1.19 14.33 -32.85
N GLY A 32 1.47 14.32 -31.55
CA GLY A 32 0.85 13.42 -30.58
C GLY A 32 1.41 12.00 -30.60
N ARG A 33 2.58 11.78 -31.22
CA ARG A 33 3.25 10.48 -31.24
C ARG A 33 4.22 10.34 -30.08
N PRO A 34 4.43 9.13 -29.55
CA PRO A 34 5.34 8.92 -28.43
C PRO A 34 6.78 9.28 -28.81
N VAL A 35 7.42 10.13 -28.01
CA VAL A 35 8.84 10.47 -28.19
C VAL A 35 9.67 9.28 -27.73
N LEU A 36 10.40 8.70 -28.68
CA LEU A 36 11.28 7.56 -28.45
C LEU A 36 12.73 8.03 -28.25
N GLY A 37 13.41 7.36 -27.33
CA GLY A 37 14.81 7.55 -27.03
C GLY A 37 15.77 6.93 -28.02
N PRO A 38 17.08 7.19 -27.83
CA PRO A 38 18.13 6.43 -28.48
C PRO A 38 17.97 4.94 -28.09
N GLY A 39 17.54 4.11 -29.05
CA GLY A 39 17.24 2.68 -28.82
C GLY A 39 15.76 2.30 -28.94
N GLY A 40 14.86 3.23 -29.28
CA GLY A 40 13.45 2.93 -29.55
C GLY A 40 12.57 2.73 -28.31
N GLN A 41 13.10 3.00 -27.12
CA GLN A 41 12.31 3.01 -25.87
C GLN A 41 11.60 4.34 -25.68
N GLN A 42 10.35 4.30 -25.26
CA GLN A 42 9.53 5.49 -25.02
C GLN A 42 9.98 6.22 -23.75
N TRP A 43 10.16 7.55 -23.85
CA TRP A 43 10.62 8.36 -22.72
C TRP A 43 9.47 8.71 -21.76
N GLN A 44 9.72 8.55 -20.46
CA GLN A 44 8.85 8.94 -19.36
C GLN A 44 9.52 10.01 -18.50
N ARG A 45 8.72 10.90 -17.90
CA ARG A 45 9.23 11.98 -17.04
C ARG A 45 9.53 11.41 -15.65
N ILE A 46 10.81 11.36 -15.26
CA ILE A 46 11.22 10.87 -13.93
C ILE A 46 10.92 11.96 -12.89
N GLY A 47 10.16 11.61 -11.84
CA GLY A 47 9.83 12.51 -10.72
C GLY A 47 8.36 12.59 -10.34
N VAL A 48 7.47 11.79 -10.96
CA VAL A 48 6.05 11.76 -10.59
C VAL A 48 5.76 10.43 -9.89
N ASP A 49 5.45 10.53 -8.61
CA ASP A 49 5.03 9.42 -7.76
C ASP A 49 3.78 8.73 -8.39
N PRO A 50 3.81 7.42 -8.68
CA PRO A 50 2.79 6.76 -9.50
C PRO A 50 1.46 6.48 -8.79
N TRP A 51 1.25 6.95 -7.55
CA TRP A 51 0.07 6.60 -6.74
C TRP A 51 -0.93 7.75 -6.52
N PRO A 52 -2.25 7.46 -6.52
CA PRO A 52 -3.27 8.37 -5.99
C PRO A 52 -3.02 8.62 -4.49
N GLY A 53 -2.80 9.87 -4.11
CA GLY A 53 -2.37 10.29 -2.76
C GLY A 53 -1.02 11.02 -2.71
N SER A 54 -0.37 11.25 -3.86
CA SER A 54 0.94 11.88 -3.94
C SER A 54 0.99 13.28 -3.35
N THR A 55 2.20 13.70 -2.93
CA THR A 55 2.54 15.00 -2.35
C THR A 55 1.87 16.19 -3.04
N ALA A 56 1.60 16.13 -4.34
CA ALA A 56 0.91 17.18 -5.09
C ALA A 56 -0.56 17.39 -4.68
N ALA A 57 -1.29 16.33 -4.32
CA ALA A 57 -2.65 16.42 -3.78
C ALA A 57 -2.64 17.08 -2.39
N TYR A 58 -1.65 16.71 -1.57
CA TYR A 58 -1.38 17.33 -0.28
C TYR A 58 -1.02 18.82 -0.43
N THR A 59 -0.14 19.18 -1.37
CA THR A 59 0.24 20.59 -1.65
C THR A 59 -0.96 21.42 -2.13
N ARG A 60 -1.85 20.87 -2.97
CA ARG A 60 -3.08 21.58 -3.39
C ARG A 60 -4.05 21.78 -2.24
N MET A 61 -4.20 20.79 -1.37
CA MET A 61 -5.03 20.91 -0.17
C MET A 61 -4.50 22.02 0.75
N LEU A 62 -3.19 22.03 1.03
CA LEU A 62 -2.57 23.08 1.84
C LEU A 62 -2.73 24.48 1.19
N ALA A 63 -2.59 24.58 -0.13
CA ALA A 63 -2.80 25.84 -0.84
C ALA A 63 -4.26 26.33 -0.76
N GLY A 64 -5.25 25.42 -0.84
CA GLY A 64 -6.66 25.75 -0.68
C GLY A 64 -6.99 26.24 0.73
N LEU A 65 -6.45 25.57 1.76
CA LEU A 65 -6.61 25.97 3.16
C LEU A 65 -6.02 27.36 3.45
N ALA A 66 -4.86 27.67 2.85
CA ALA A 66 -4.24 28.99 2.96
C ALA A 66 -5.07 30.07 2.27
N GLN A 67 -5.61 29.80 1.08
CA GLN A 67 -6.33 30.79 0.30
C GLN A 67 -7.74 31.10 0.83
N GLU A 68 -8.47 30.07 1.25
CA GLU A 68 -9.88 30.20 1.61
C GLU A 68 -10.08 30.51 3.10
N TYR A 69 -9.21 29.96 3.95
CA TYR A 69 -9.35 30.06 5.41
C TYR A 69 -8.19 30.79 6.07
N GLY A 70 -7.20 31.26 5.30
CA GLY A 70 -6.00 31.91 5.84
C GLY A 70 -5.10 30.97 6.64
N ILE A 71 -5.29 29.65 6.53
CA ILE A 71 -4.52 28.67 7.29
C ILE A 71 -3.24 28.37 6.52
N THR A 72 -2.18 29.09 6.86
CA THR A 72 -0.84 28.88 6.30
C THR A 72 -0.09 27.84 7.12
N TRP A 73 0.36 26.78 6.46
CA TRP A 73 1.25 25.77 7.02
C TRP A 73 2.70 26.08 6.61
N ASP A 74 3.59 26.28 7.57
CA ASP A 74 5.02 26.49 7.34
C ASP A 74 5.81 25.23 7.72
N PRO A 75 6.29 24.43 6.74
CA PRO A 75 7.05 23.22 7.03
C PRO A 75 8.45 23.51 7.60
N GLU A 76 9.00 24.72 7.48
CA GLU A 76 10.27 25.10 8.09
C GLU A 76 10.08 25.75 9.48
N GLY A 77 8.84 26.14 9.81
CA GLY A 77 8.45 26.77 11.07
C GLY A 77 8.03 25.78 12.16
N GLU A 78 7.86 24.49 11.84
CA GLU A 78 7.80 23.42 12.83
C GLU A 78 9.20 23.23 13.43
N GLY A 79 9.47 23.90 14.55
CA GLY A 79 10.52 23.43 15.44
C GLY A 79 10.24 21.97 15.87
N ASP A 80 11.23 21.30 16.45
CA ASP A 80 11.19 19.90 16.94
C ASP A 80 10.06 19.57 17.96
N GLU A 81 9.10 20.47 18.17
CA GLU A 81 7.98 20.32 19.08
C GLU A 81 6.86 19.51 18.41
N LEU A 82 6.79 18.23 18.76
CA LEU A 82 5.81 17.27 18.27
C LEU A 82 4.37 17.74 18.51
N LEU A 83 3.59 17.89 17.45
CA LEU A 83 2.14 18.08 17.54
C LEU A 83 1.50 16.85 18.19
N ALA A 84 0.97 17.01 19.41
CA ALA A 84 0.35 15.93 20.19
C ALA A 84 -0.80 15.20 19.45
N SER A 85 -1.48 15.87 18.52
CA SER A 85 -2.53 15.30 17.68
C SER A 85 -2.02 14.58 16.42
N ALA A 86 -0.83 14.94 15.91
CA ALA A 86 -0.18 14.26 14.79
C ALA A 86 0.47 12.92 15.19
N LEU A 87 0.62 12.69 16.50
CA LEU A 87 1.24 11.50 17.09
C LEU A 87 0.30 10.29 17.26
N LEU A 88 -1.00 10.44 17.04
CA LEU A 88 -1.94 9.34 17.24
C LEU A 88 -2.23 8.65 15.91
N LEU A 89 -1.23 7.93 15.40
CA LEU A 89 -1.52 6.81 14.52
C LEU A 89 -2.54 5.91 15.24
N PRO A 90 -3.55 5.37 14.53
CA PRO A 90 -4.48 4.45 15.15
C PRO A 90 -3.69 3.30 15.76
N VAL A 91 -3.94 3.05 17.04
CA VAL A 91 -3.43 1.86 17.70
C VAL A 91 -3.95 0.69 16.87
N LEU A 92 -3.03 -0.11 16.33
CA LEU A 92 -3.40 -1.36 15.66
C LEU A 92 -4.17 -2.18 16.69
N ALA A 93 -5.34 -2.67 16.29
CA ALA A 93 -6.10 -3.56 17.15
C ALA A 93 -5.18 -4.70 17.63
N ASP A 94 -5.36 -5.10 18.88
CA ASP A 94 -4.71 -6.31 19.37
C ASP A 94 -5.04 -7.44 18.40
N VAL A 95 -4.00 -8.20 18.03
CA VAL A 95 -4.24 -9.39 17.23
C VAL A 95 -5.07 -10.32 18.11
N PRO A 96 -6.32 -10.65 17.72
CA PRO A 96 -7.14 -11.50 18.55
C PRO A 96 -6.41 -12.83 18.75
N PRO A 97 -6.50 -13.44 19.95
CA PRO A 97 -5.87 -14.73 20.17
C PRO A 97 -6.38 -15.71 19.11
N ALA A 98 -5.50 -16.61 18.68
CA ALA A 98 -5.81 -17.61 17.66
C ALA A 98 -7.17 -18.25 17.97
N ARG A 99 -8.12 -18.11 17.03
CA ARG A 99 -9.41 -18.79 17.13
C ARG A 99 -9.14 -20.31 17.04
N LEU A 100 -10.16 -21.12 17.38
CA LEU A 100 -10.11 -22.58 17.18
C LEU A 100 -9.47 -22.89 15.81
N PRO A 101 -8.56 -23.88 15.73
CA PRO A 101 -7.78 -24.11 14.52
C PRO A 101 -8.71 -24.30 13.33
N VAL A 102 -8.56 -23.42 12.34
CA VAL A 102 -9.39 -23.45 11.14
C VAL A 102 -8.94 -24.61 10.27
N SER A 103 -9.88 -25.51 10.00
CA SER A 103 -9.63 -26.71 9.21
C SER A 103 -9.56 -26.43 7.72
N HIS A 104 -10.23 -25.37 7.23
CA HIS A 104 -10.34 -25.09 5.81
C HIS A 104 -10.15 -23.61 5.45
N VAL A 105 -9.41 -23.35 4.37
CA VAL A 105 -9.26 -22.00 3.78
C VAL A 105 -9.66 -22.04 2.32
N ARG A 106 -10.76 -21.37 1.94
CA ARG A 106 -11.27 -21.35 0.56
C ARG A 106 -11.34 -22.78 -0.02
N ASP A 107 -12.01 -23.70 0.67
CA ASP A 107 -12.14 -25.12 0.30
C ASP A 107 -10.84 -25.95 0.27
N PHE A 108 -9.73 -25.41 0.78
CA PHE A 108 -8.48 -26.14 0.96
C PHE A 108 -8.36 -26.65 2.39
N ASP A 109 -8.03 -27.94 2.57
CA ASP A 109 -7.82 -28.57 3.87
C ASP A 109 -6.49 -28.14 4.50
N LEU A 110 -6.56 -27.08 5.31
CA LEU A 110 -5.42 -26.55 6.06
C LEU A 110 -5.07 -27.45 7.24
N GLY A 111 -6.07 -28.02 7.91
CA GLY A 111 -5.85 -28.91 9.05
C GLY A 111 -5.04 -30.14 8.66
N GLY A 112 -5.46 -30.82 7.60
CA GLY A 112 -4.74 -31.96 7.05
C GLY A 112 -3.34 -31.60 6.54
N LEU A 113 -3.13 -30.38 6.03
CA LEU A 113 -1.79 -29.89 5.65
C LEU A 113 -0.88 -29.72 6.87
N VAL A 114 -1.38 -29.10 7.94
CA VAL A 114 -0.61 -28.85 9.17
C VAL A 114 -0.20 -30.18 9.82
N ASP A 115 -1.11 -31.15 9.88
CA ASP A 115 -0.86 -32.44 10.52
C ASP A 115 0.22 -33.28 9.80
N ARG A 116 0.32 -33.16 8.48
CA ARG A 116 1.22 -33.98 7.63
C ARG A 116 2.56 -33.31 7.31
N THR A 117 2.73 -32.03 7.62
CA THR A 117 3.89 -31.25 7.19
C THR A 117 4.82 -30.96 8.37
N PRO A 118 6.14 -31.26 8.25
CA PRO A 118 7.10 -30.87 9.28
C PRO A 118 7.06 -29.35 9.55
N PRO A 119 7.15 -28.91 10.83
CA PRO A 119 7.00 -27.49 11.19
C PRO A 119 7.94 -26.53 10.44
N GLU A 120 9.20 -26.93 10.25
CA GLU A 120 10.20 -26.12 9.53
C GLU A 120 9.82 -25.90 8.07
N ARG A 121 9.36 -26.96 7.40
CA ARG A 121 8.91 -26.90 6.00
C ARG A 121 7.65 -26.07 5.87
N LEU A 122 6.71 -26.23 6.81
CA LEU A 122 5.50 -25.43 6.85
C LEU A 122 5.83 -23.95 7.06
N ARG A 123 6.82 -23.64 7.91
CA ARG A 123 7.26 -22.27 8.19
C ARG A 123 7.91 -21.64 6.96
N SER A 124 8.79 -22.38 6.29
CA SER A 124 9.42 -21.94 5.04
C SER A 124 8.39 -21.68 3.94
N ALA A 125 7.42 -22.58 3.75
CA ALA A 125 6.34 -22.39 2.80
C ALA A 125 5.46 -21.17 3.17
N ALA A 126 5.10 -21.01 4.44
CA ALA A 126 4.34 -19.85 4.91
C ALA A 126 5.08 -18.53 4.66
N ALA A 127 6.40 -18.50 4.90
CA ALA A 127 7.24 -17.34 4.60
C ALA A 127 7.25 -16.99 3.09
N ALA A 128 7.34 -17.99 2.22
CA ALA A 128 7.26 -17.79 0.76
C ALA A 128 5.88 -17.26 0.34
N GLN A 129 4.81 -17.79 0.90
CA GLN A 129 3.44 -17.32 0.65
C GLN A 129 3.22 -15.89 1.15
N LEU A 130 3.79 -15.53 2.30
CA LEU A 130 3.76 -14.17 2.84
C LEU A 130 4.53 -13.19 1.96
N ALA A 131 5.71 -13.57 1.44
CA ALA A 131 6.46 -12.75 0.51
C ALA A 131 5.70 -12.52 -0.81
N ARG A 132 5.03 -13.55 -1.34
CA ARG A 132 4.16 -13.39 -2.52
C ARG A 132 2.96 -12.49 -2.24
N LEU A 133 2.32 -12.62 -1.07
CA LEU A 133 1.25 -11.72 -0.64
C LEU A 133 1.74 -10.26 -0.56
N ALA A 134 2.94 -10.05 -0.01
CA ALA A 134 3.53 -8.72 0.08
C ALA A 134 3.74 -8.10 -1.31
N SER A 135 4.23 -8.89 -2.26
CA SER A 135 4.42 -8.46 -3.65
C SER A 135 3.09 -8.22 -4.39
N GLU A 136 2.10 -9.10 -4.22
CA GLU A 136 0.76 -8.95 -4.79
C GLU A 136 0.04 -7.67 -4.33
N THR A 137 0.35 -7.19 -3.12
CA THR A 137 -0.25 -5.99 -2.52
C THR A 137 0.65 -4.76 -2.59
N GLY A 138 1.91 -4.92 -3.01
CA GLY A 138 2.90 -3.86 -3.11
C GLY A 138 3.38 -3.32 -1.77
N ILE A 139 3.23 -4.05 -0.66
CA ILE A 139 3.80 -3.65 0.63
C ILE A 139 5.30 -3.99 0.73
N ASP A 140 5.84 -4.76 -0.22
CA ASP A 140 7.26 -5.04 -0.38
C ASP A 140 8.06 -3.85 -0.95
N THR A 141 7.43 -2.71 -1.20
CA THR A 141 8.15 -1.46 -1.54
C THR A 141 8.69 -0.73 -0.32
N TYR A 142 8.21 -1.06 0.89
CA TYR A 142 8.63 -0.43 2.14
C TYR A 142 9.90 -1.11 2.70
N PRO A 143 11.01 -0.38 2.92
CA PRO A 143 12.28 -0.98 3.33
C PRO A 143 12.21 -1.83 4.61
N GLU A 144 11.45 -1.39 5.59
CA GLU A 144 11.18 -2.08 6.86
C GLU A 144 10.47 -3.42 6.66
N ILE A 145 9.51 -3.49 5.71
CA ILE A 145 8.81 -4.73 5.37
C ILE A 145 9.74 -5.66 4.60
N VAL A 146 10.52 -5.15 3.63
CA VAL A 146 11.53 -5.94 2.91
C VAL A 146 12.52 -6.56 3.88
N ARG A 147 13.05 -5.78 4.83
CA ARG A 147 13.99 -6.27 5.86
C ARG A 147 13.34 -7.34 6.74
N ALA A 148 12.09 -7.15 7.14
CA ALA A 148 11.36 -8.15 7.92
C ALA A 148 11.18 -9.47 7.16
N LEU A 149 10.72 -9.40 5.90
CA LEU A 149 10.55 -10.58 5.03
C LEU A 149 11.88 -11.31 4.79
N GLU A 150 12.97 -10.56 4.59
CA GLU A 150 14.31 -11.11 4.40
C GLU A 150 14.83 -11.83 5.66
N ARG A 151 14.55 -11.31 6.85
CA ARG A 151 14.87 -11.99 8.13
C ARG A 151 14.03 -13.25 8.31
N ILE A 152 12.72 -13.16 8.07
CA ILE A 152 11.79 -14.30 8.11
C ILE A 152 12.26 -15.42 7.16
N ARG A 153 12.69 -15.07 5.95
CA ARG A 153 13.21 -16.02 4.95
C ARG A 153 14.49 -16.73 5.41
N ARG A 154 15.31 -16.08 6.23
CA ARG A 154 16.52 -16.65 6.86
C ARG A 154 16.24 -17.39 8.17
N ASP A 155 14.96 -17.50 8.55
CA ASP A 155 14.52 -18.01 9.86
C ASP A 155 15.12 -17.23 11.05
N GLU A 156 15.40 -15.94 10.84
CA GLU A 156 15.85 -15.04 11.89
C GLU A 156 14.63 -14.47 12.64
N PRO A 157 14.71 -14.29 13.98
CA PRO A 157 13.63 -13.66 14.74
C PRO A 157 13.41 -12.24 14.24
N VAL A 158 12.16 -11.79 14.21
CA VAL A 158 11.79 -10.41 13.90
C VAL A 158 10.90 -9.91 15.03
N ASP A 159 11.43 -9.00 15.83
CA ASP A 159 10.66 -8.35 16.88
C ASP A 159 9.77 -7.27 16.29
N LEU A 160 8.65 -7.01 16.96
CA LEU A 160 7.74 -5.92 16.64
C LEU A 160 7.56 -5.00 17.87
N PRO A 161 8.61 -4.27 18.29
CA PRO A 161 8.47 -3.32 19.40
C PRO A 161 7.53 -2.20 18.99
N ALA A 162 6.80 -1.67 19.98
CA ALA A 162 5.95 -0.51 19.75
C ALA A 162 6.79 0.67 19.23
N ASP A 163 6.25 1.37 18.24
CA ASP A 163 6.81 2.61 17.68
C ASP A 163 8.15 2.46 16.93
N GLU A 164 8.59 1.22 16.71
CA GLU A 164 9.69 0.93 15.79
C GLU A 164 9.22 0.99 14.32
N ALA A 165 10.17 1.14 13.40
CA ALA A 165 9.88 1.41 11.98
C ALA A 165 8.86 0.44 11.34
N LEU A 166 8.95 -0.85 11.66
CA LEU A 166 8.01 -1.86 11.15
C LEU A 166 6.60 -1.69 11.73
N ASP A 167 6.48 -1.45 13.04
CA ASP A 167 5.20 -1.23 13.71
C ASP A 167 4.55 0.08 13.25
N LEU A 168 5.33 1.16 13.15
CA LEU A 168 4.87 2.45 12.60
C LEU A 168 4.36 2.30 11.16
N ARG A 169 5.05 1.51 10.31
CA ARG A 169 4.57 1.28 8.95
C ARG A 169 3.24 0.55 8.93
N MET A 170 3.09 -0.52 9.72
CA MET A 170 1.83 -1.26 9.79
C MET A 170 0.69 -0.36 10.29
N ARG A 171 0.94 0.46 11.32
CA ARG A 171 -0.02 1.45 11.83
C ARG A 171 -0.40 2.48 10.76
N THR A 172 0.57 2.94 9.98
CA THR A 172 0.36 3.90 8.89
C THR A 172 -0.55 3.32 7.81
N LEU A 173 -0.29 2.10 7.35
CA LEU A 173 -1.14 1.41 6.36
C LEU A 173 -2.58 1.25 6.87
N SER A 174 -2.74 0.98 8.16
CA SER A 174 -4.06 0.87 8.80
C SER A 174 -4.75 2.23 8.97
N ALA A 175 -3.99 3.30 9.15
CA ALA A 175 -4.49 4.67 9.16
C ALA A 175 -5.00 5.08 7.79
N GLU A 176 -4.21 4.82 6.74
CA GLU A 176 -4.54 5.16 5.35
C GLU A 176 -5.79 4.41 4.87
N ALA A 177 -5.93 3.13 5.20
CA ALA A 177 -7.14 2.37 4.90
C ALA A 177 -8.39 2.92 5.62
N ARG A 178 -8.26 3.35 6.88
CA ARG A 178 -9.36 3.99 7.62
C ARG A 178 -9.70 5.37 7.07
N ALA A 179 -8.70 6.17 6.74
CA ALA A 179 -8.89 7.51 6.17
C ALA A 179 -9.60 7.43 4.81
N ALA A 180 -9.15 6.53 3.92
CA ALA A 180 -9.80 6.31 2.63
C ALA A 180 -11.27 5.88 2.78
N ARG A 181 -11.57 5.03 3.78
CA ARG A 181 -12.95 4.64 4.08
C ARG A 181 -13.77 5.83 4.59
N GLY A 182 -13.24 6.58 5.55
CA GLY A 182 -13.90 7.75 6.12
C GLY A 182 -14.22 8.82 5.07
N LEU A 183 -13.30 9.08 4.13
CA LEU A 183 -13.51 10.02 3.04
C LEU A 183 -14.61 9.58 2.07
N LEU A 184 -14.66 8.29 1.70
CA LEU A 184 -15.73 7.75 0.87
C LEU A 184 -17.08 7.75 1.59
N ASP A 185 -17.11 7.40 2.87
CA ASP A 185 -18.34 7.41 3.66
C ASP A 185 -18.87 8.84 3.88
N ALA A 186 -17.98 9.82 4.08
CA ALA A 186 -18.35 11.24 4.17
C ALA A 186 -18.95 11.74 2.85
N ALA A 187 -18.33 11.42 1.71
CA ALA A 187 -18.80 11.83 0.39
C ALA A 187 -20.16 11.22 0.00
N ARG A 188 -20.60 10.12 0.64
CA ARG A 188 -21.98 9.63 0.45
C ARG A 188 -23.04 10.57 1.00
N ASN A 189 -22.67 11.43 1.93
CA ASN A 189 -23.58 12.36 2.60
C ASN A 189 -23.50 13.77 2.01
N HIS A 190 -22.63 14.05 1.04
CA HIS A 190 -22.37 15.37 0.47
C HIS A 190 -22.41 15.30 -1.07
N ASP A 191 -22.76 16.40 -1.74
CA ASP A 191 -22.85 16.44 -3.21
C ASP A 191 -21.48 16.56 -3.92
N ASP A 192 -20.41 16.77 -3.15
CA ASP A 192 -19.05 16.90 -3.69
C ASP A 192 -18.41 15.52 -3.97
N PRO A 193 -17.67 15.40 -5.08
CA PRO A 193 -16.97 14.16 -5.40
C PRO A 193 -15.90 13.85 -4.35
N ALA A 194 -15.87 12.61 -3.87
CA ALA A 194 -14.87 12.15 -2.92
C ALA A 194 -13.44 12.36 -3.47
N PRO A 195 -12.48 12.80 -2.63
CA PRO A 195 -11.07 12.94 -3.05
C PRO A 195 -10.39 11.58 -3.28
N VAL A 196 -11.04 10.48 -2.91
CA VAL A 196 -10.59 9.10 -3.07
C VAL A 196 -11.66 8.28 -3.77
N THR A 197 -11.26 7.33 -4.61
CA THR A 197 -12.17 6.42 -5.30
C THR A 197 -12.36 5.11 -4.53
N THR A 198 -13.38 4.34 -4.91
CA THR A 198 -13.55 2.96 -4.39
C THR A 198 -12.36 2.07 -4.72
N ALA A 199 -11.70 2.30 -5.86
CA ALA A 199 -10.48 1.57 -6.22
C ALA A 199 -9.33 1.92 -5.25
N ASP A 200 -9.19 3.18 -4.84
CA ASP A 200 -8.17 3.59 -3.88
C ASP A 200 -8.41 2.96 -2.51
N LEU A 201 -9.66 2.95 -2.03
CA LEU A 201 -10.02 2.22 -0.81
C LEU A 201 -9.69 0.74 -0.93
N SER A 202 -9.98 0.10 -2.06
CA SER A 202 -9.68 -1.32 -2.25
C SER A 202 -8.17 -1.58 -2.18
N ALA A 203 -7.35 -0.70 -2.77
CA ALA A 203 -5.90 -0.80 -2.74
C ALA A 203 -5.34 -0.63 -1.31
N TRP A 204 -5.86 0.32 -0.55
CA TRP A 204 -5.47 0.49 0.85
C TRP A 204 -5.93 -0.66 1.74
N ALA A 205 -7.13 -1.19 1.51
CA ALA A 205 -7.65 -2.32 2.26
C ALA A 205 -6.84 -3.61 2.05
N VAL A 206 -6.36 -3.88 0.83
CA VAL A 206 -5.51 -5.05 0.58
C VAL A 206 -4.12 -4.91 1.22
N ARG A 207 -3.56 -3.69 1.27
CA ARG A 207 -2.29 -3.42 1.95
C ARG A 207 -2.38 -3.55 3.46
N ASP A 208 -3.39 -2.93 4.08
CA ASP A 208 -3.67 -3.09 5.51
C ASP A 208 -3.88 -4.57 5.87
N SER A 209 -4.60 -5.31 5.02
CA SER A 209 -4.79 -6.74 5.22
C SER A 209 -3.50 -7.56 5.10
N ALA A 210 -2.58 -7.22 4.20
CA ALA A 210 -1.30 -7.90 4.06
C ALA A 210 -0.33 -7.54 5.21
N ALA A 211 -0.33 -6.29 5.66
CA ALA A 211 0.39 -5.86 6.85
C ALA A 211 -0.12 -6.58 8.11
N GLY A 212 -1.45 -6.77 8.22
CA GLY A 212 -2.07 -7.60 9.24
C GLY A 212 -1.62 -9.05 9.19
N ALA A 213 -1.54 -9.66 8.00
CA ALA A 213 -1.04 -11.03 7.84
C ALA A 213 0.44 -11.18 8.26
N LEU A 214 1.28 -10.19 7.94
CA LEU A 214 2.67 -10.13 8.43
C LEU A 214 2.72 -10.03 9.95
N ARG A 215 1.90 -9.15 10.56
CA ARG A 215 1.82 -9.00 12.01
C ARG A 215 1.37 -10.30 12.69
N GLU A 216 0.37 -10.99 12.14
CA GLU A 216 -0.08 -12.30 12.63
C GLU A 216 1.00 -13.37 12.51
N PHE A 217 1.78 -13.39 11.44
CA PHE A 217 2.92 -14.30 11.28
C PHE A 217 3.99 -14.12 12.38
N LEU A 218 4.18 -12.89 12.85
CA LEU A 218 5.13 -12.58 13.91
C LEU A 218 4.61 -12.92 15.31
N LEU A 219 3.29 -12.80 15.53
CA LEU A 219 2.69 -12.82 16.87
C LEU A 219 1.87 -14.07 17.19
N LEU A 220 1.39 -14.80 16.17
CA LEU A 220 0.52 -15.97 16.34
C LEU A 220 1.24 -17.28 16.02
N PRO A 221 0.71 -18.41 16.53
CA PRO A 221 1.12 -19.73 16.07
C PRO A 221 0.99 -19.85 14.55
N LEU A 222 1.97 -20.51 13.94
CA LEU A 222 2.09 -20.63 12.48
C LEU A 222 0.81 -21.08 11.76
N PRO A 223 0.00 -22.04 12.27
CA PRO A 223 -1.24 -22.43 11.60
C PRO A 223 -2.25 -21.28 11.46
N ALA A 224 -2.37 -20.44 12.50
CA ALA A 224 -3.29 -19.29 12.48
C ALA A 224 -2.79 -18.21 11.51
N ALA A 225 -1.49 -17.91 11.53
CA ALA A 225 -0.90 -16.98 10.58
C ALA A 225 -1.04 -17.46 9.12
N LEU A 226 -0.83 -18.75 8.89
CA LEU A 226 -0.93 -19.36 7.56
C LEU A 226 -2.37 -19.28 7.03
N GLU A 227 -3.37 -19.49 7.87
CA GLU A 227 -4.78 -19.27 7.50
C GLU A 227 -4.98 -17.86 6.94
N THR A 228 -4.55 -16.84 7.67
CA THR A 228 -4.69 -15.45 7.26
C THR A 228 -3.92 -15.18 5.97
N ILE A 229 -2.66 -15.58 5.86
CA ILE A 229 -1.85 -15.40 4.64
C ILE A 229 -2.56 -15.97 3.41
N LEU A 230 -3.00 -17.24 3.48
CA LEU A 230 -3.65 -17.92 2.36
C LEU A 230 -5.03 -17.33 2.03
N SER A 231 -5.79 -16.90 3.04
CA SER A 231 -7.08 -16.23 2.86
C SER A 231 -6.98 -14.87 2.17
N ARG A 232 -5.79 -14.25 2.19
CA ARG A 232 -5.53 -12.92 1.61
C ARG A 232 -4.79 -12.94 0.28
N ARG A 233 -4.27 -14.09 -0.16
CA ARG A 233 -3.67 -14.23 -1.51
C ARG A 233 -4.64 -13.77 -2.60
N LEU A 234 -4.14 -12.91 -3.49
CA LEU A 234 -4.85 -12.39 -4.65
C LEU A 234 -4.70 -13.32 -5.87
N SER A 235 -3.57 -14.04 -5.96
CA SER A 235 -3.34 -15.02 -7.02
C SER A 235 -4.34 -16.16 -6.96
N VAL A 236 -4.96 -16.51 -8.10
CA VAL A 236 -5.80 -17.71 -8.22
C VAL A 236 -5.00 -19.02 -8.15
N ARG A 237 -3.68 -18.95 -8.40
CA ARG A 237 -2.75 -20.09 -8.43
C ARG A 237 -2.03 -20.32 -7.11
N TRP A 238 -2.45 -19.65 -6.03
CA TRP A 238 -1.79 -19.74 -4.74
C TRP A 238 -1.62 -21.18 -4.22
N ARG A 239 -2.53 -22.10 -4.59
CA ARG A 239 -2.44 -23.53 -4.22
C ARG A 239 -1.28 -24.24 -4.92
N ASP A 240 -1.06 -23.94 -6.21
CA ASP A 240 0.08 -24.47 -6.95
C ASP A 240 1.39 -23.94 -6.36
N ASP A 241 1.41 -22.62 -6.06
CA ASP A 241 2.56 -21.97 -5.42
C ASP A 241 2.87 -22.64 -4.07
N LEU A 242 1.85 -22.84 -3.23
CA LEU A 242 2.01 -23.48 -1.92
C LEU A 242 2.51 -24.92 -2.06
N ALA A 243 1.98 -25.69 -3.01
CA ALA A 243 2.44 -27.04 -3.27
C ALA A 243 3.91 -27.08 -3.72
N ALA A 244 4.34 -26.12 -4.54
CA ALA A 244 5.74 -25.96 -4.94
C ALA A 244 6.63 -25.59 -3.75
N ASP A 245 6.21 -24.61 -2.94
CA ASP A 245 6.98 -24.16 -1.77
C ASP A 245 7.11 -25.29 -0.70
N LEU A 246 6.14 -26.20 -0.62
CA LEU A 246 6.18 -27.38 0.24
C LEU A 246 7.03 -28.53 -0.31
N ALA A 247 7.31 -28.57 -1.62
CA ALA A 247 8.13 -29.61 -2.23
C ALA A 247 9.62 -29.40 -1.94
N GLY A 248 10.05 -28.16 -1.71
CA GLY A 248 11.45 -27.76 -1.51
C GLY A 248 12.13 -27.39 -2.81
#